data_AF-A0A1Y4I379-F1
#
_entry.id   AF-A0A1Y4I379-F1
#
_cell.length_a   1.000
_cell.length_b   1.000
_cell.length_c   1.000
_cell.angle_alpha   90.00
_cell.angle_beta   90.00
_cell.angle_gamma   90.00
#
_symmetry.space_group_name_H-M   'P 1'
#
loop_
_entity.id
_entity.type
_entity.pdbx_description
1 polymer ?
#
loop_
_entity_poly.entity_id
_entity_poly.type
_entity_poly.pdbx_seq_one_letter_code
_entity_poly.pdbx_strand_id
1 'polypeptide(L)'
;MAQQNGPKGFLVVLPGEIIEIPQDDDKSWLTLFYSLPVELAEKWKPALTLPRSPYEVLRTDKYDPIIRHDMFKLLVWDCYSWTAWQFFQVKDRRGNYRDIPGDREQYAGHSPLWRLSYAIIPYLRMKFEQNGLSFQSLYNMPPGMEVPWLTYQQFSNLVGNLTDMVIAEQNWQPVIDAMWENRAVEDYDSRGSTVKKDFLRKWHHDRSGKAISLEELMESGGEFSQVADPRADFENSVLSQMQIDTFAAGHINDTDKEILKLRMEGYTEQEIADRVGYKTASAVHKRIAKIAGAYEDFVLSEYQQYLDRHDSK
;
A
#
# COMPACT_ATOMS: atom_id res chain seq x y z
N MET A 1 16.21 24.51 8.01
CA MET A 1 15.65 23.81 9.19
C MET A 1 14.22 23.44 8.84
N ALA A 2 13.96 22.18 8.50
CA ALA A 2 12.61 21.72 8.24
C ALA A 2 11.83 21.77 9.57
N GLN A 3 10.75 22.56 9.63
CA GLN A 3 9.77 22.42 10.71
C GLN A 3 9.22 20.99 10.60
N GLN A 4 9.50 20.16 11.61
CA GLN A 4 8.77 18.91 11.81
C GLN A 4 7.33 19.28 12.18
N ASN A 5 6.48 19.47 11.17
CA ASN A 5 5.03 19.62 11.34
C ASN A 5 4.38 18.24 11.56
N GLY A 6 4.93 17.45 12.49
CA GLY A 6 4.30 16.24 12.98
C GLY A 6 3.30 16.56 14.08
N PRO A 7 2.27 15.71 14.29
CA PRO A 7 1.31 15.88 15.38
C PRO A 7 2.04 15.84 16.75
N LYS A 8 1.91 16.91 17.54
CA LYS A 8 2.48 17.03 18.89
C LYS A 8 1.61 16.28 19.92
N GLY A 9 2.17 15.94 21.08
CA GLY A 9 1.43 15.36 22.21
C GLY A 9 0.23 16.20 22.67
N PHE A 10 -0.69 15.60 23.42
CA PHE A 10 -1.85 16.29 23.99
C PHE A 10 -1.46 16.97 25.30
N LEU A 11 -1.87 18.22 25.48
CA LEU A 11 -1.67 18.93 26.74
C LEU A 11 -2.97 18.92 27.54
N VAL A 12 -2.90 18.41 28.77
CA VAL A 12 -4.00 18.39 29.72
C VAL A 12 -3.65 19.29 30.90
N VAL A 13 -4.50 20.27 31.16
CA VAL A 13 -4.38 21.20 32.29
C VAL A 13 -5.32 20.72 33.40
N LEU A 14 -4.74 20.41 34.55
CA LEU A 14 -5.45 20.04 35.78
C LEU A 14 -5.18 21.07 36.88
N PRO A 15 -5.98 21.11 37.97
CA PRO A 15 -5.69 21.96 39.12
C PRO A 15 -4.32 21.62 39.74
N GLY A 16 -3.30 22.43 39.44
CA GLY A 16 -1.96 22.31 40.00
C GLY A 16 -0.92 21.60 39.13
N GLU A 17 -1.31 21.06 37.96
CA GLU A 17 -0.37 20.38 37.05
C GLU A 17 -0.78 20.50 35.57
N ILE A 18 0.22 20.42 34.69
CA ILE A 18 0.02 20.25 33.24
C ILE A 18 0.66 18.91 32.88
N ILE A 19 -0.15 18.02 32.31
CA ILE A 19 0.28 16.69 31.87
C ILE A 19 0.39 16.71 30.35
N GLU A 20 1.53 16.24 29.82
CA GLU A 20 1.67 15.93 28.40
C GLU A 20 1.39 14.45 28.17
N ILE A 21 0.46 14.15 27.28
CA ILE A 21 0.09 12.78 26.92
C ILE A 21 0.64 12.51 25.52
N PRO A 22 1.59 11.57 25.37
CA PRO A 22 2.14 11.22 24.08
C PRO A 22 1.06 10.76 23.09
N GLN A 23 1.27 11.03 21.80
CA GLN A 23 0.35 10.57 20.74
C GLN A 23 0.28 9.04 20.64
N ASP A 24 1.33 8.33 21.04
CA ASP A 24 1.44 6.88 21.04
C ASP A 24 0.93 6.21 22.32
N ASP A 25 0.62 6.98 23.37
CA ASP A 25 0.03 6.48 24.61
C ASP A 25 -1.31 5.79 24.35
N ASP A 26 -1.60 4.66 25.00
CA ASP A 26 -2.82 3.91 24.74
C ASP A 26 -4.10 4.65 25.17
N LYS A 27 -4.05 5.44 26.25
CA LYS A 27 -5.19 6.25 26.71
C LYS A 27 -5.48 7.38 25.72
N SER A 28 -4.49 7.83 24.96
CA SER A 28 -4.65 8.90 23.98
C SER A 28 -5.66 8.57 22.85
N TRP A 29 -5.99 7.28 22.65
CA TRP A 29 -6.99 6.82 21.66
C TRP A 29 -8.44 6.91 22.17
N LEU A 30 -8.64 7.23 23.46
CA LEU A 30 -9.97 7.37 24.04
C LEU A 30 -10.80 8.50 23.40
N THR A 31 -10.18 9.59 22.94
CA THR A 31 -10.88 10.66 22.20
C THR A 31 -11.64 10.14 20.99
N LEU A 32 -11.00 9.22 20.26
CA LEU A 32 -11.59 8.61 19.07
C LEU A 32 -12.61 7.55 19.47
N PHE A 33 -12.30 6.72 20.47
CA PHE A 33 -13.22 5.68 20.98
C PHE A 33 -14.55 6.26 21.48
N TYR A 34 -14.50 7.36 22.24
CA TYR A 34 -15.72 7.98 22.77
C TYR A 34 -16.62 8.58 21.69
N SER A 35 -16.13 8.75 20.46
CA SER A 35 -16.95 9.19 19.32
C SER A 35 -17.42 8.04 18.41
N LEU A 36 -17.10 6.78 18.73
CA LEU A 36 -17.60 5.65 17.94
C LEU A 36 -19.11 5.44 18.15
N PRO A 37 -19.81 4.89 17.15
CA PRO A 37 -21.10 4.22 17.32
C PRO A 37 -20.96 2.87 18.04
N VAL A 38 -22.03 2.44 18.70
CA VAL A 38 -22.06 1.16 19.42
C VAL A 38 -21.85 -0.02 18.45
N GLU A 39 -22.43 0.06 17.26
CA GLU A 39 -22.35 -0.98 16.22
C GLU A 39 -20.91 -1.19 15.73
N LEU A 40 -20.09 -0.14 15.78
CA LEU A 40 -18.67 -0.24 15.46
C LEU A 40 -17.88 -0.78 16.65
N ALA A 41 -18.15 -0.30 17.87
CA ALA A 41 -17.48 -0.79 19.07
C ALA A 41 -17.73 -2.30 19.33
N GLU A 42 -18.91 -2.80 18.96
CA GLU A 42 -19.30 -4.21 19.09
C GLU A 42 -18.44 -5.18 18.29
N LYS A 43 -17.71 -4.71 17.26
CA LYS A 43 -16.76 -5.53 16.48
C LYS A 43 -15.69 -6.18 17.36
N TRP A 44 -15.36 -5.56 18.49
CA TRP A 44 -14.56 -6.18 19.55
C TRP A 44 -15.27 -6.03 20.89
N LYS A 45 -16.10 -7.03 21.23
CA LYS A 45 -16.98 -7.06 22.42
C LYS A 45 -16.35 -6.56 23.73
N PRO A 46 -15.08 -6.85 24.07
CA PRO A 46 -14.45 -6.30 25.28
C PRO A 46 -14.49 -4.77 25.36
N ALA A 47 -14.51 -4.04 24.24
CA ALA A 47 -14.64 -2.59 24.23
C ALA A 47 -15.93 -2.08 24.90
N LEU A 48 -17.01 -2.86 24.86
CA LEU A 48 -18.29 -2.51 25.49
C LEU A 48 -18.25 -2.56 27.02
N THR A 49 -17.20 -3.13 27.60
CA THR A 49 -17.01 -3.16 29.05
C THR A 49 -16.39 -1.87 29.59
N LEU A 50 -15.85 -1.01 28.69
CA LEU A 50 -15.40 0.32 29.05
C LEU A 50 -16.62 1.21 29.36
N PRO A 51 -16.70 1.80 30.57
CA PRO A 51 -17.74 2.74 30.90
C PRO A 51 -17.77 3.89 29.90
N ARG A 52 -19.00 4.34 29.59
CA ARG A 52 -19.22 5.55 28.81
C ARG A 52 -18.95 6.82 29.61
N SER A 53 -18.47 6.72 30.85
CA SER A 53 -17.96 7.83 31.68
C SER A 53 -16.43 7.94 31.58
N PRO A 54 -15.89 8.88 30.78
CA PRO A 54 -14.46 9.19 30.74
C PRO A 54 -13.89 9.52 32.12
N TYR A 55 -14.70 10.13 33.00
CA TYR A 55 -14.27 10.46 34.35
C TYR A 55 -13.76 9.22 35.11
N GLU A 56 -14.51 8.12 35.04
CA GLU A 56 -14.17 6.85 35.71
C GLU A 56 -12.98 6.15 35.04
N VAL A 57 -12.92 6.20 33.71
CA VAL A 57 -11.89 5.50 32.93
C VAL A 57 -10.52 6.18 33.07
N LEU A 58 -10.47 7.52 33.04
CA LEU A 58 -9.21 8.25 33.03
C LEU A 58 -8.53 8.36 34.41
N ARG A 59 -9.30 8.18 35.50
CA ARG A 59 -8.82 8.34 36.89
C ARG A 59 -8.53 7.02 37.60
N THR A 60 -8.64 5.90 36.89
CA THR A 60 -8.37 4.57 37.44
C THR A 60 -7.61 3.71 36.45
N ASP A 61 -6.80 2.77 36.94
CA ASP A 61 -6.09 1.81 36.08
C ASP A 61 -6.90 0.51 35.88
N LYS A 62 -8.13 0.46 36.40
CA LYS A 62 -9.02 -0.70 36.33
C LYS A 62 -9.26 -1.16 34.88
N TYR A 63 -9.26 -0.23 33.94
CA TYR A 63 -9.57 -0.45 32.53
C TYR A 63 -8.34 -0.55 31.64
N ASP A 64 -7.13 -0.36 32.20
CA ASP A 64 -5.87 -0.45 31.46
C ASP A 64 -5.71 -1.79 30.70
N PRO A 65 -6.12 -2.96 31.22
CA PRO A 65 -6.03 -4.22 30.47
C PRO A 65 -6.80 -4.23 29.14
N ILE A 66 -7.86 -3.41 29.01
CA ILE A 66 -8.62 -3.27 27.77
C ILE A 66 -7.99 -2.19 26.89
N ILE A 67 -7.65 -1.03 27.47
CA ILE A 67 -7.12 0.13 26.74
C ILE A 67 -5.77 -0.19 26.09
N ARG A 68 -4.89 -0.91 26.81
CA ARG A 68 -3.56 -1.31 26.32
C ARG A 68 -3.57 -2.55 25.43
N HIS A 69 -4.73 -3.16 25.22
CA HIS A 69 -4.84 -4.34 24.37
C HIS A 69 -4.74 -3.92 22.89
N ASP A 70 -3.91 -4.60 22.09
CA ASP A 70 -3.69 -4.24 20.68
C ASP A 70 -5.00 -4.15 19.87
N MET A 71 -5.93 -5.07 20.13
CA MET A 71 -7.27 -5.06 19.54
C MET A 71 -8.08 -3.78 19.80
N PHE A 72 -7.87 -3.07 20.91
CA PHE A 72 -8.52 -1.77 21.15
C PHE A 72 -8.03 -0.73 20.14
N LYS A 73 -6.71 -0.63 19.98
CA LYS A 73 -6.08 0.28 19.01
C LYS A 73 -6.47 -0.09 17.58
N LEU A 74 -6.42 -1.37 17.24
CA LEU A 74 -6.86 -1.89 15.93
C LEU A 74 -8.32 -1.54 15.65
N LEU A 75 -9.23 -1.77 16.61
CA LEU A 75 -10.65 -1.43 16.49
C LEU A 75 -10.83 0.04 16.15
N VAL A 76 -10.20 0.93 16.92
CA VAL A 76 -10.30 2.38 16.72
C VAL A 76 -9.73 2.75 15.35
N TRP A 77 -8.53 2.27 15.00
CA TRP A 77 -7.88 2.61 13.73
C TRP A 77 -8.69 2.13 12.54
N ASP A 78 -9.18 0.90 12.56
CA ASP A 78 -9.94 0.31 11.46
C ASP A 78 -11.25 1.05 11.22
N CYS A 79 -11.94 1.48 12.29
CA CYS A 79 -13.18 2.25 12.16
C CYS A 79 -12.94 3.61 11.48
N TYR A 80 -11.95 4.37 11.95
CA TYR A 80 -11.66 5.69 11.36
C TYR A 80 -11.06 5.57 9.96
N SER A 81 -10.16 4.62 9.73
CA SER A 81 -9.58 4.37 8.42
C SER A 81 -10.64 3.92 7.40
N TRP A 82 -11.56 3.04 7.80
CA TRP A 82 -12.63 2.59 6.91
C TRP A 82 -13.59 3.72 6.56
N THR A 83 -13.94 4.57 7.53
CA THR A 83 -14.82 5.71 7.29
C THR A 83 -14.13 6.78 6.45
N ALA A 84 -12.88 7.17 6.76
CA ALA A 84 -12.13 8.15 5.99
C ALA A 84 -11.96 7.73 4.51
N TRP A 85 -11.74 6.44 4.25
CA TRP A 85 -11.70 5.89 2.89
C TRP A 85 -12.98 6.24 2.09
N GLN A 86 -14.16 6.23 2.72
CA GLN A 86 -15.43 6.52 2.02
C GLN A 86 -15.49 7.97 1.51
N PHE A 87 -14.72 8.88 2.10
CA PHE A 87 -14.69 10.30 1.76
C PHE A 87 -13.52 10.68 0.85
N PHE A 88 -12.64 9.73 0.52
CA PHE A 88 -11.61 9.98 -0.49
C PHE A 88 -12.24 10.07 -1.87
N GLN A 89 -12.00 11.20 -2.53
CA GLN A 89 -12.47 11.44 -3.89
C GLN A 89 -11.36 11.23 -4.91
N VAL A 90 -11.72 10.61 -6.03
CA VAL A 90 -10.83 10.26 -7.12
C VAL A 90 -11.44 10.64 -8.46
N LYS A 91 -10.59 10.95 -9.45
CA LYS A 91 -11.06 11.34 -10.78
C LYS A 91 -11.73 10.19 -11.53
N ASP A 92 -12.88 10.48 -12.12
CA ASP A 92 -13.52 9.64 -13.13
C ASP A 92 -12.88 9.85 -14.51
N ARG A 93 -13.41 9.16 -15.53
CA ARG A 93 -12.91 9.26 -16.91
C ARG A 93 -13.09 10.65 -17.54
N ARG A 94 -13.97 11.49 -16.98
CA ARG A 94 -14.29 12.84 -17.45
C ARG A 94 -13.53 13.90 -16.65
N GLY A 95 -12.71 13.50 -15.68
CA GLY A 95 -11.99 14.39 -14.77
C GLY A 95 -12.83 14.91 -13.60
N ASN A 96 -14.07 14.43 -13.41
CA ASN A 96 -14.88 14.79 -12.26
C ASN A 96 -14.50 13.95 -11.05
N TYR A 97 -14.59 14.54 -9.86
CA TYR A 97 -14.39 13.82 -8.61
C TYR A 97 -15.61 12.95 -8.26
N ARG A 98 -15.32 11.75 -7.78
CA ARG A 98 -16.29 10.79 -7.25
C ARG A 98 -15.63 9.94 -6.17
N ASP A 99 -16.44 9.24 -5.40
CA ASP A 99 -15.94 8.31 -4.39
C ASP A 99 -15.15 7.16 -5.04
N ILE A 100 -14.27 6.54 -4.25
CA ILE A 100 -13.52 5.36 -4.70
C ILE A 100 -14.50 4.25 -5.09
N PRO A 101 -14.42 3.70 -6.32
CA PRO A 101 -15.38 2.73 -6.80
C PRO A 101 -15.24 1.37 -6.10
N GLY A 102 -16.38 0.76 -5.77
CA GLY A 102 -16.46 -0.55 -5.14
C GLY A 102 -16.10 -0.54 -3.66
N ASP A 103 -16.20 -1.71 -3.03
CA ASP A 103 -15.97 -1.83 -1.59
C ASP A 103 -14.48 -1.82 -1.26
N ARG A 104 -14.14 -1.36 -0.04
CA ARG A 104 -12.74 -1.27 0.42
C ARG A 104 -12.04 -2.62 0.32
N GLU A 105 -12.72 -3.72 0.66
CA GLU A 105 -12.21 -5.10 0.65
C GLU A 105 -11.78 -5.60 -0.74
N GLN A 106 -12.13 -4.87 -1.81
CA GLN A 106 -11.70 -5.19 -3.17
C GLN A 106 -10.30 -4.65 -3.49
N TYR A 107 -9.73 -3.86 -2.58
CA TYR A 107 -8.39 -3.29 -2.65
C TYR A 107 -7.45 -4.00 -1.69
N ALA A 108 -6.17 -4.10 -2.06
CA ALA A 108 -5.16 -4.72 -1.21
C ALA A 108 -4.84 -3.79 -0.02
N GLY A 109 -4.58 -4.37 1.15
CA GLY A 109 -4.18 -3.59 2.34
C GLY A 109 -2.86 -2.81 2.17
N HIS A 110 -2.04 -3.18 1.18
CA HIS A 110 -0.83 -2.45 0.82
C HIS A 110 -1.03 -1.42 -0.29
N SER A 111 -2.25 -1.28 -0.83
CA SER A 111 -2.60 -0.21 -1.76
C SER A 111 -2.26 1.17 -1.16
N PRO A 112 -1.69 2.10 -1.93
CA PRO A 112 -1.35 3.44 -1.44
C PRO A 112 -2.55 4.16 -0.80
N LEU A 113 -3.74 4.07 -1.38
CA LEU A 113 -4.96 4.67 -0.83
C LEU A 113 -5.39 4.04 0.49
N TRP A 114 -5.15 2.73 0.65
CA TRP A 114 -5.50 2.01 1.88
C TRP A 114 -4.56 2.43 3.00
N ARG A 115 -3.26 2.54 2.69
CA ARG A 115 -2.28 3.06 3.64
C ARG A 115 -2.57 4.52 4.00
N LEU A 116 -2.99 5.33 3.03
CA LEU A 116 -3.35 6.73 3.25
C LEU A 116 -4.54 6.86 4.22
N SER A 117 -5.52 5.95 4.16
CA SER A 117 -6.66 5.98 5.08
C SER A 117 -6.27 5.67 6.54
N TYR A 118 -5.15 5.00 6.80
CA TYR A 118 -4.57 4.92 8.15
C TYR A 118 -3.70 6.15 8.47
N ALA A 119 -2.95 6.65 7.49
CA ALA A 119 -2.06 7.80 7.66
C ALA A 119 -2.81 9.10 8.01
N ILE A 120 -4.10 9.21 7.68
CA ILE A 120 -4.94 10.36 8.05
C ILE A 120 -5.27 10.43 9.53
N ILE A 121 -5.24 9.30 10.25
CA ILE A 121 -5.76 9.20 11.63
C ILE A 121 -5.10 10.22 12.58
N PRO A 122 -3.77 10.41 12.60
CA PRO A 122 -3.15 11.42 13.46
C PRO A 122 -3.64 12.85 13.17
N TYR A 123 -3.95 13.17 11.92
CA TYR A 123 -4.49 14.48 11.53
C TYR A 123 -5.95 14.62 11.96
N LEU A 124 -6.75 13.56 11.88
CA LEU A 124 -8.10 13.54 12.45
C LEU A 124 -8.05 13.83 13.95
N ARG A 125 -7.09 13.26 14.68
CA ARG A 125 -6.90 13.54 16.11
C ARG A 125 -6.57 15.02 16.38
N MET A 126 -5.71 15.62 15.56
CA MET A 126 -5.45 17.06 15.66
C MET A 126 -6.73 17.88 15.44
N LYS A 127 -7.62 17.44 14.54
CA LYS A 127 -8.92 18.08 14.35
C LYS A 127 -9.89 17.88 15.51
N PHE A 128 -9.87 16.73 16.18
CA PHE A 128 -10.63 16.53 17.41
C PHE A 128 -10.24 17.56 18.47
N GLU A 129 -8.93 17.80 18.66
CA GLU A 129 -8.42 18.82 19.59
C GLU A 129 -8.92 20.24 19.25
N GLN A 130 -9.03 20.56 17.97
CA GLN A 130 -9.47 21.88 17.50
C GLN A 130 -10.99 22.08 17.54
N ASN A 131 -11.78 21.00 17.56
CA ASN A 131 -13.24 21.04 17.40
C ASN A 131 -14.01 20.62 18.66
N GLY A 132 -13.43 20.80 19.85
CA GLY A 132 -14.13 20.58 21.12
C GLY A 132 -14.26 19.12 21.56
N LEU A 133 -13.72 18.17 20.79
CA LEU A 133 -13.61 16.75 21.14
C LEU A 133 -12.21 16.41 21.69
N SER A 134 -11.56 17.41 22.27
CA SER A 134 -10.20 17.32 22.79
C SER A 134 -10.04 16.32 23.93
N PHE A 135 -8.81 15.87 24.16
CA PHE A 135 -8.46 15.07 25.33
C PHE A 135 -8.79 15.81 26.63
N GLN A 136 -8.60 17.13 26.66
CA GLN A 136 -9.02 17.99 27.77
C GLN A 136 -10.53 17.92 28.02
N SER A 137 -11.36 17.87 26.97
CA SER A 137 -12.81 17.75 27.09
C SER A 137 -13.21 16.48 27.83
N LEU A 138 -12.49 15.37 27.60
CA LEU A 138 -12.72 14.13 28.34
C LEU A 138 -12.34 14.25 29.83
N TYR A 139 -11.20 14.90 30.14
CA TYR A 139 -10.76 15.12 31.53
C TYR A 139 -11.71 16.03 32.32
N ASN A 140 -12.29 17.02 31.64
CA ASN A 140 -13.24 17.97 32.21
C ASN A 140 -14.64 17.38 32.42
N MET A 141 -14.90 16.16 31.96
CA MET A 141 -16.21 15.54 32.15
C MET A 141 -16.51 15.32 33.64
N PRO A 142 -17.68 15.77 34.16
CA PRO A 142 -18.04 15.58 35.55
C PRO A 142 -18.24 14.11 35.95
N PRO A 143 -18.08 13.76 37.24
CA PRO A 143 -18.45 12.45 37.74
C PRO A 143 -19.93 12.12 37.45
N GLY A 144 -20.20 10.89 37.03
CA GLY A 144 -21.56 10.40 36.73
C GLY A 144 -22.13 10.83 35.38
N MET A 145 -21.39 11.60 34.58
CA MET A 145 -21.78 11.92 33.20
C MET A 145 -21.28 10.84 32.23
N GLU A 146 -22.14 10.43 31.31
CA GLU A 146 -21.80 9.49 30.24
C GLU A 146 -21.79 10.17 28.88
N VAL A 147 -20.79 9.84 28.06
CA VAL A 147 -20.72 10.19 26.64
C VAL A 147 -21.66 9.26 25.87
N PRO A 148 -22.75 9.79 25.27
CA PRO A 148 -23.66 8.96 24.49
C PRO A 148 -22.94 8.32 23.30
N TRP A 149 -23.43 7.18 22.85
CA TRP A 149 -23.00 6.62 21.57
C TRP A 149 -23.46 7.54 20.43
N LEU A 150 -22.59 7.80 19.46
CA LEU A 150 -23.01 8.45 18.23
C LEU A 150 -23.83 7.47 17.39
N THR A 151 -24.79 7.99 16.63
CA THR A 151 -25.37 7.20 15.54
C THR A 151 -24.32 7.00 14.44
N TYR A 152 -24.48 5.94 13.65
CA TYR A 152 -23.61 5.70 12.50
C TYR A 152 -23.54 6.91 11.55
N GLN A 153 -24.66 7.61 11.35
CA GLN A 153 -24.71 8.81 10.51
C GLN A 153 -23.97 9.99 11.15
N GLN A 154 -24.12 10.22 12.45
CA GLN A 154 -23.38 11.27 13.16
C GLN A 154 -21.87 11.03 13.08
N PHE A 155 -21.44 9.80 13.30
CA PHE A 155 -20.04 9.41 13.17
C PHE A 155 -19.51 9.57 11.74
N SER A 156 -20.27 9.10 10.74
CA SER A 156 -19.90 9.24 9.33
C SER A 156 -19.75 10.71 8.94
N ASN A 157 -20.70 11.57 9.32
CA ASN A 157 -20.63 13.01 9.06
C ASN A 157 -19.45 13.67 9.78
N LEU A 158 -19.17 13.30 11.04
CA LEU A 158 -18.02 13.80 11.79
C LEU A 158 -16.72 13.45 11.05
N VAL A 159 -16.48 12.17 10.79
CA VAL A 159 -15.23 11.72 10.16
C VAL A 159 -15.10 12.24 8.72
N GLY A 160 -16.20 12.31 7.97
CA GLY A 160 -16.22 12.88 6.63
C GLY A 160 -15.80 14.35 6.61
N ASN A 161 -16.46 15.18 7.41
CA ASN A 161 -16.11 16.61 7.51
C ASN A 161 -14.65 16.81 7.93
N LEU A 162 -14.16 16.01 8.88
CA LEU A 162 -12.77 16.10 9.32
C LEU A 162 -11.79 15.60 8.25
N THR A 163 -12.17 14.58 7.48
CA THR A 163 -11.38 14.08 6.35
C THR A 163 -11.22 15.16 5.29
N ASP A 164 -12.32 15.84 4.91
CA ASP A 164 -12.31 16.95 3.97
C ASP A 164 -11.42 18.11 4.45
N MET A 165 -11.52 18.48 5.73
CA MET A 165 -10.66 19.51 6.34
C MET A 165 -9.19 19.13 6.25
N VAL A 166 -8.83 17.89 6.58
CA VAL A 166 -7.44 17.41 6.52
C VAL A 166 -6.93 17.40 5.08
N ILE A 167 -7.72 16.90 4.13
CA ILE A 167 -7.34 16.86 2.71
C ILE A 167 -7.07 18.27 2.18
N ALA A 168 -7.94 19.22 2.51
CA ALA A 168 -7.80 20.61 2.10
C ALA A 168 -6.57 21.28 2.72
N GLU A 169 -6.38 21.15 4.04
CA GLU A 169 -5.29 21.82 4.74
C GLU A 169 -3.91 21.23 4.46
N GLN A 170 -3.82 19.91 4.31
CA GLN A 170 -2.57 19.22 4.02
C GLN A 170 -2.29 19.13 2.51
N ASN A 171 -3.20 19.65 1.68
CA ASN A 171 -3.13 19.57 0.22
C ASN A 171 -2.93 18.12 -0.27
N TRP A 172 -3.74 17.18 0.22
CA TRP A 172 -3.62 15.76 -0.11
C TRP A 172 -4.32 15.35 -1.40
N GLN A 173 -5.20 16.18 -1.95
CA GLN A 173 -5.92 15.81 -3.17
C GLN A 173 -4.98 15.48 -4.35
N PRO A 174 -3.90 16.24 -4.62
CA PRO A 174 -2.93 15.86 -5.65
C PRO A 174 -2.22 14.52 -5.37
N VAL A 175 -2.02 14.18 -4.09
CA VAL A 175 -1.42 12.89 -3.68
C VAL A 175 -2.41 11.75 -3.94
N ILE A 176 -3.68 11.93 -3.57
CA ILE A 176 -4.77 10.98 -3.84
C ILE A 176 -4.93 10.76 -5.35
N ASP A 177 -4.91 11.84 -6.13
CA ASP A 177 -4.99 11.80 -7.59
C ASP A 177 -3.81 11.02 -8.19
N ALA A 178 -2.59 11.29 -7.74
CA ALA A 178 -1.41 10.56 -8.20
C ALA A 178 -1.47 9.07 -7.83
N MET A 179 -1.90 8.74 -6.60
CA MET A 179 -2.12 7.35 -6.18
C MET A 179 -3.19 6.65 -7.04
N TRP A 180 -4.24 7.38 -7.41
CA TRP A 180 -5.30 6.87 -8.28
C TRP A 180 -4.82 6.71 -9.73
N GLU A 181 -4.05 7.64 -10.27
CA GLU A 181 -3.57 7.57 -11.66
C GLU A 181 -2.52 6.46 -11.84
N ASN A 182 -1.68 6.25 -10.82
CA ASN A 182 -0.57 5.27 -10.85
C ASN A 182 -0.89 3.93 -10.17
N ARG A 183 -2.17 3.53 -10.12
CA ARG A 183 -2.54 2.23 -9.57
C ARG A 183 -1.96 1.08 -10.39
N ALA A 184 -1.58 0.03 -9.71
CA ALA A 184 -1.06 -1.20 -10.29
C ALA A 184 -1.96 -2.42 -9.96
N VAL A 185 -1.66 -3.60 -10.54
CA VAL A 185 -2.49 -4.81 -10.38
C VAL A 185 -2.55 -5.29 -8.93
N GLU A 186 -1.48 -5.01 -8.20
CA GLU A 186 -1.16 -5.39 -6.84
C GLU A 186 -1.99 -4.56 -5.86
N ASP A 187 -2.43 -3.35 -6.24
CA ASP A 187 -3.29 -2.51 -5.41
C ASP A 187 -4.70 -3.07 -5.19
N TYR A 188 -5.03 -4.15 -5.90
CA TYR A 188 -6.31 -4.84 -5.80
C TYR A 188 -6.17 -6.15 -5.04
N ASP A 189 -7.23 -6.52 -4.32
CA ASP A 189 -7.26 -7.81 -3.63
C ASP A 189 -6.99 -8.97 -4.61
N SER A 190 -6.41 -10.05 -4.08
CA SER A 190 -6.13 -11.26 -4.84
C SER A 190 -7.40 -11.89 -5.42
N ARG A 191 -8.54 -11.77 -4.70
CA ARG A 191 -9.84 -12.24 -5.17
C ARG A 191 -10.30 -11.38 -6.35
N GLY A 192 -10.93 -12.03 -7.32
CA GLY A 192 -11.45 -11.32 -8.49
C GLY A 192 -12.61 -10.39 -8.10
N SER A 193 -12.44 -9.09 -8.32
CA SER A 193 -13.50 -8.08 -8.16
C SER A 193 -13.88 -7.45 -9.51
N THR A 194 -15.06 -6.86 -9.60
CA THR A 194 -15.49 -6.09 -10.79
C THR A 194 -14.58 -4.89 -11.02
N VAL A 195 -14.15 -4.22 -9.94
CA VAL A 195 -13.22 -3.09 -10.00
C VAL A 195 -11.85 -3.52 -10.56
N LYS A 196 -11.28 -4.65 -10.09
CA LYS A 196 -10.02 -5.19 -10.62
C LYS A 196 -10.15 -5.57 -12.09
N LYS A 197 -11.27 -6.19 -12.48
CA LYS A 197 -11.53 -6.53 -13.90
C LYS A 197 -11.62 -5.28 -14.77
N ASP A 198 -12.30 -4.24 -14.31
CA ASP A 198 -12.42 -2.99 -15.06
C ASP A 198 -11.10 -2.21 -15.12
N PHE A 199 -10.28 -2.28 -14.07
CA PHE A 199 -8.92 -1.78 -14.09
C PHE A 199 -8.07 -2.55 -15.11
N LEU A 200 -8.03 -3.88 -15.05
CA LEU A 200 -7.25 -4.70 -15.98
C LEU A 200 -7.69 -4.49 -17.43
N ARG A 201 -8.99 -4.39 -17.70
CA ARG A 201 -9.49 -4.03 -19.04
C ARG A 201 -8.90 -2.71 -19.51
N LYS A 202 -8.97 -1.66 -18.70
CA LYS A 202 -8.35 -0.37 -19.06
C LYS A 202 -6.85 -0.50 -19.23
N TRP A 203 -6.16 -1.14 -18.30
CA TRP A 203 -4.72 -1.34 -18.33
C TRP A 203 -4.26 -2.04 -19.63
N HIS A 204 -5.01 -3.02 -20.11
CA HIS A 204 -4.72 -3.73 -21.36
C HIS A 204 -5.20 -2.99 -22.62
N HIS A 205 -6.14 -2.05 -22.52
CA HIS A 205 -6.70 -1.30 -23.65
C HIS A 205 -6.15 0.13 -23.82
N ASP A 206 -5.70 0.78 -22.75
CA ASP A 206 -5.07 2.11 -22.74
C ASP A 206 -3.57 1.99 -23.04
N ARG A 207 -3.22 1.56 -24.26
CA ARG A 207 -1.88 1.77 -24.86
C ARG A 207 -1.80 3.12 -25.61
N SER A 208 -2.49 4.16 -25.13
CA SER A 208 -2.28 5.53 -25.61
C SER A 208 -1.05 6.21 -25.00
N GLY A 209 -0.36 5.55 -24.07
CA GLY A 209 1.06 5.85 -23.81
C GLY A 209 1.90 5.21 -24.91
N LYS A 210 2.52 6.04 -25.75
CA LYS A 210 3.64 5.69 -26.64
C LYS A 210 4.44 4.53 -26.03
N ALA A 211 4.75 3.50 -26.81
CA ALA A 211 5.82 2.59 -26.43
C ALA A 211 7.11 3.42 -26.45
N ILE A 212 7.43 4.07 -25.33
CA ILE A 212 8.73 4.68 -25.12
C ILE A 212 9.68 3.49 -25.12
N SER A 213 10.43 3.33 -26.21
CA SER A 213 11.49 2.32 -26.25
C SER A 213 12.52 2.67 -25.19
N LEU A 214 13.29 1.67 -24.75
CA LEU A 214 14.43 1.90 -23.87
C LEU A 214 15.35 2.98 -24.45
N GLU A 215 15.55 2.98 -25.77
CA GLU A 215 16.21 4.06 -26.52
C GLU A 215 15.59 5.44 -26.30
N GLU A 216 14.26 5.61 -26.46
CA GLU A 216 13.59 6.92 -26.37
C GLU A 216 13.66 7.50 -24.94
N LEU A 217 13.73 6.63 -23.92
CA LEU A 217 13.91 7.01 -22.51
C LEU A 217 15.37 7.39 -22.20
N MET A 218 16.34 6.67 -22.77
CA MET A 218 17.76 6.98 -22.66
C MET A 218 18.14 8.29 -23.37
N GLU A 219 17.50 8.59 -24.51
CA GLU A 219 17.71 9.85 -25.24
C GLU A 219 17.11 11.07 -24.51
N SER A 220 16.09 10.87 -23.66
CA SER A 220 15.41 11.95 -22.95
C SER A 220 16.18 12.52 -21.74
N GLY A 221 17.33 11.93 -21.38
CA GLY A 221 18.21 12.44 -20.33
C GLY A 221 17.59 12.45 -18.92
N GLY A 222 16.52 11.68 -18.69
CA GLY A 222 15.95 11.53 -17.36
C GLY A 222 16.99 10.94 -16.42
N GLU A 223 17.36 11.70 -15.37
CA GLU A 223 18.24 11.24 -14.29
C GLU A 223 17.60 10.07 -13.52
N PHE A 224 17.68 8.87 -14.09
CA PHE A 224 17.60 7.61 -13.37
C PHE A 224 19.00 7.26 -12.85
N SER A 225 19.48 8.04 -11.89
CA SER A 225 20.66 7.73 -11.08
C SER A 225 20.56 8.61 -9.84
N GLN A 226 20.59 8.13 -8.59
CA GLN A 226 21.64 7.32 -8.01
C GLN A 226 21.12 6.59 -6.77
N VAL A 227 20.56 5.40 -6.96
CA VAL A 227 20.71 4.35 -5.95
C VAL A 227 21.55 3.30 -6.64
N ALA A 228 22.78 3.10 -6.17
CA ALA A 228 23.59 1.99 -6.66
C ALA A 228 22.85 0.71 -6.29
N ASP A 229 22.15 0.12 -7.26
CA ASP A 229 21.59 -1.20 -7.13
C ASP A 229 22.74 -2.21 -7.29
N PRO A 230 23.11 -2.98 -6.25
CA PRO A 230 24.12 -4.02 -6.37
C PRO A 230 23.79 -5.07 -7.43
N ARG A 231 22.52 -5.12 -7.90
CA ARG A 231 22.08 -5.95 -9.03
C ARG A 231 22.53 -5.41 -10.37
N ALA A 232 22.75 -4.10 -10.53
CA ALA A 232 23.19 -3.54 -11.80
C ALA A 232 24.62 -4.00 -12.16
N ASP A 233 25.50 -4.11 -11.17
CA ASP A 233 26.85 -4.66 -11.36
C ASP A 233 26.84 -6.16 -11.67
N PHE A 234 25.92 -6.91 -11.04
CA PHE A 234 25.71 -8.32 -11.35
C PHE A 234 25.12 -8.53 -12.75
N GLU A 235 24.08 -7.78 -13.13
CA GLU A 235 23.44 -7.83 -14.45
C GLU A 235 24.46 -7.50 -15.54
N ASN A 236 25.31 -6.49 -15.36
CA ASN A 236 26.41 -6.19 -16.29
C ASN A 236 27.46 -7.32 -16.39
N SER A 237 27.67 -8.07 -15.31
CA SER A 237 28.61 -9.22 -15.30
C SER A 237 28.02 -10.47 -15.97
N VAL A 238 26.74 -10.77 -15.75
CA VAL A 238 26.03 -11.93 -16.31
C VAL A 238 25.58 -11.73 -17.74
N LEU A 239 25.28 -10.50 -18.13
CA LEU A 239 25.02 -10.12 -19.52
C LEU A 239 26.31 -9.86 -20.32
N SER A 240 27.49 -10.06 -19.72
CA SER A 240 28.73 -9.95 -20.48
C SER A 240 28.75 -11.02 -21.57
N GLN A 241 29.10 -10.61 -22.79
CA GLN A 241 29.14 -11.49 -23.97
C GLN A 241 29.91 -12.80 -23.69
N MET A 242 30.94 -12.74 -22.85
CA MET A 242 31.75 -13.88 -22.44
C MET A 242 30.96 -14.94 -21.64
N GLN A 243 30.06 -14.56 -20.74
CA GLN A 243 29.26 -15.50 -19.96
C GLN A 243 28.11 -16.10 -20.78
N ILE A 244 27.51 -15.30 -21.67
CA ILE A 244 26.52 -15.76 -22.65
C ILE A 244 27.15 -16.79 -23.60
N ASP A 245 28.37 -16.51 -24.10
CA ASP A 245 29.10 -17.44 -24.96
C ASP A 245 29.48 -18.73 -24.22
N THR A 246 29.83 -18.64 -22.92
CA THR A 246 30.12 -19.80 -22.06
C THR A 246 28.88 -20.68 -21.86
N PHE A 247 27.73 -20.07 -21.56
CA PHE A 247 26.46 -20.78 -21.47
C PHE A 247 26.08 -21.44 -22.80
N ALA A 248 26.17 -20.69 -23.90
CA ALA A 248 25.86 -21.19 -25.24
C ALA A 248 26.76 -22.37 -25.66
N ALA A 249 28.03 -22.37 -25.26
CA ALA A 249 28.95 -23.48 -25.54
C ALA A 249 28.64 -24.75 -24.73
N GLY A 250 28.16 -24.61 -23.49
CA GLY A 250 27.89 -25.75 -22.60
C GLY A 250 26.47 -26.33 -22.70
N HIS A 251 25.48 -25.51 -23.05
CA HIS A 251 24.06 -25.85 -22.86
C HIS A 251 23.19 -25.75 -24.11
N ILE A 252 23.69 -25.16 -25.21
CA ILE A 252 22.93 -24.94 -26.45
C ILE A 252 23.60 -25.65 -27.62
N ASN A 253 22.91 -26.60 -28.25
CA ASN A 253 23.41 -27.24 -29.48
C ASN A 253 23.05 -26.43 -30.74
N ASP A 254 23.58 -26.81 -31.91
CA ASP A 254 23.37 -26.03 -33.13
C ASP A 254 21.91 -26.00 -33.59
N THR A 255 21.13 -27.03 -33.29
CA THR A 255 19.68 -27.05 -33.54
C THR A 255 18.95 -26.05 -32.64
N ASP A 256 19.36 -25.93 -31.38
CA ASP A 256 18.79 -24.97 -30.43
C ASP A 256 19.11 -23.53 -30.83
N LYS A 257 20.34 -23.27 -31.30
CA LYS A 257 20.72 -21.95 -31.84
C LYS A 257 19.83 -21.56 -33.02
N GLU A 258 19.56 -22.50 -33.92
CA GLU A 258 18.69 -22.25 -35.08
C GLU A 258 17.23 -22.02 -34.66
N ILE A 259 16.70 -22.78 -33.69
CA ILE A 259 15.37 -22.56 -33.13
C ILE A 259 15.24 -21.16 -32.52
N LEU A 260 16.22 -20.74 -31.71
CA LEU A 260 16.21 -19.43 -31.06
C LEU A 260 16.32 -18.30 -32.09
N LYS A 261 17.17 -18.46 -33.10
CA LYS A 261 17.31 -17.50 -34.20
C LYS A 261 16.01 -17.32 -34.98
N LEU A 262 15.38 -18.42 -35.40
CA LEU A 262 14.10 -18.37 -36.10
C LEU A 262 12.99 -17.78 -35.21
N ARG A 263 13.04 -18.03 -33.89
CA ARG A 263 12.10 -17.41 -32.96
C ARG A 263 12.29 -15.89 -32.86
N MET A 264 13.54 -15.41 -32.83
CA MET A 264 13.85 -13.98 -32.86
C MET A 264 13.43 -13.31 -34.16
N GLU A 265 13.54 -14.02 -35.30
CA GLU A 265 13.07 -13.56 -36.61
C GLU A 265 11.53 -13.57 -36.74
N GLY A 266 10.80 -13.99 -35.70
CA GLY A 266 9.34 -13.90 -35.62
C GLY A 266 8.57 -15.11 -36.15
N TYR A 267 9.25 -16.22 -36.46
CA TYR A 267 8.58 -17.43 -36.94
C TYR A 267 7.74 -18.10 -35.85
N THR A 268 6.61 -18.69 -36.24
CA THR A 268 5.76 -19.48 -35.35
C THR A 268 6.41 -20.82 -35.01
N GLU A 269 6.06 -21.41 -33.87
CA GLU A 269 6.66 -22.68 -33.43
C GLU A 269 6.40 -23.83 -34.41
N GLN A 270 5.32 -23.77 -35.18
CA GLN A 270 5.03 -24.76 -36.21
C GLN A 270 5.91 -24.56 -37.45
N GLU A 271 6.11 -23.32 -37.92
CA GLU A 271 7.04 -23.03 -39.02
C GLU A 271 8.49 -23.37 -38.66
N ILE A 272 8.86 -23.13 -37.40
CA ILE A 272 10.17 -23.55 -36.88
C ILE A 272 10.28 -25.07 -36.92
N ALA A 273 9.26 -25.79 -36.42
CA ALA A 273 9.26 -27.26 -36.43
C ALA A 273 9.47 -27.82 -37.85
N ASP A 274 8.76 -27.26 -38.84
CA ASP A 274 8.87 -27.68 -40.23
C ASP A 274 10.27 -27.43 -40.81
N ARG A 275 10.97 -26.35 -40.38
CA ARG A 275 12.34 -26.02 -40.83
C ARG A 275 13.42 -26.83 -40.15
N VAL A 276 13.30 -27.09 -38.86
CA VAL A 276 14.31 -27.85 -38.09
C VAL A 276 14.05 -29.36 -38.10
N GLY A 277 12.99 -29.83 -38.78
CA GLY A 277 12.68 -31.24 -38.99
C GLY A 277 11.91 -31.91 -37.84
N TYR A 278 11.24 -31.14 -36.99
CA TYR A 278 10.33 -31.67 -35.97
C TYR A 278 8.92 -31.88 -36.51
N LYS A 279 8.25 -32.93 -36.02
CA LYS A 279 6.89 -33.27 -36.45
C LYS A 279 5.79 -32.37 -35.88
N THR A 280 6.06 -31.65 -34.78
CA THR A 280 5.05 -30.85 -34.07
C THR A 280 5.65 -29.61 -33.43
N ALA A 281 4.90 -28.51 -33.40
CA ALA A 281 5.24 -27.31 -32.64
C ALA A 281 5.55 -27.58 -31.16
N SER A 282 4.91 -28.60 -30.56
CA SER A 282 5.14 -28.98 -29.16
C SER A 282 6.59 -29.41 -28.89
N ALA A 283 7.28 -30.00 -29.87
CA ALA A 283 8.69 -30.35 -29.72
C ALA A 283 9.58 -29.10 -29.62
N VAL A 284 9.29 -28.08 -30.44
CA VAL A 284 9.96 -26.77 -30.40
C VAL A 284 9.68 -26.07 -29.08
N HIS A 285 8.42 -26.01 -28.65
CA HIS A 285 8.02 -25.40 -27.39
C HIS A 285 8.75 -26.01 -26.18
N LYS A 286 8.79 -27.36 -26.11
CA LYS A 286 9.53 -28.08 -25.05
C LYS A 286 11.02 -27.78 -25.07
N ARG A 287 11.59 -27.57 -26.25
CA ARG A 287 13.01 -27.26 -26.39
C ARG A 287 13.32 -25.84 -25.91
N ILE A 288 12.50 -24.87 -26.30
CA ILE A 288 12.59 -23.48 -25.82
C ILE A 288 12.45 -23.43 -24.29
N ALA A 289 11.45 -24.12 -23.73
CA ALA A 289 11.26 -24.20 -22.28
C ALA A 289 12.46 -24.84 -21.56
N LYS A 290 13.07 -25.87 -22.17
CA LYS A 290 14.28 -26.50 -21.62
C LYS A 290 15.48 -25.56 -21.62
N ILE A 291 15.66 -24.76 -22.69
CA ILE A 291 16.73 -23.76 -22.77
C ILE A 291 16.50 -22.65 -21.75
N ALA A 292 15.26 -22.16 -21.61
CA ALA A 292 14.89 -21.15 -20.62
C ALA A 292 15.20 -21.62 -19.19
N GLY A 293 14.79 -22.85 -18.82
CA GLY A 293 15.10 -23.41 -17.50
C GLY A 293 16.61 -23.57 -17.26
N ALA A 294 17.36 -24.04 -18.26
CA ALA A 294 18.82 -24.14 -18.15
C ALA A 294 19.50 -22.78 -17.98
N TYR A 295 18.95 -21.73 -18.61
CA TYR A 295 19.44 -20.37 -18.46
C TYR A 295 19.10 -19.79 -17.07
N GLU A 296 17.88 -20.02 -16.57
CA GLU A 296 17.50 -19.64 -15.20
C GLU A 296 18.41 -20.30 -14.17
N ASP A 297 18.67 -21.61 -14.28
CA ASP A 297 19.59 -22.34 -13.41
C ASP A 297 21.02 -21.77 -13.47
N PHE A 298 21.49 -21.43 -14.67
CA PHE A 298 22.80 -20.80 -14.88
C PHE A 298 22.89 -19.45 -14.18
N VAL A 299 21.91 -18.56 -14.39
CA VAL A 299 21.84 -17.22 -13.77
C VAL A 299 21.77 -17.33 -12.24
N LEU A 300 20.96 -18.25 -11.71
CA LEU A 300 20.86 -18.53 -10.28
C LEU A 300 22.20 -18.98 -9.69
N SER A 301 22.94 -19.83 -10.41
CA SER A 301 24.25 -20.32 -9.97
C SER A 301 25.31 -19.21 -9.97
N GLU A 302 25.33 -18.36 -10.99
CA GLU A 302 26.24 -17.20 -11.05
C GLU A 302 25.91 -16.17 -9.96
N TYR A 303 24.62 -15.96 -9.67
CA TYR A 303 24.17 -15.06 -8.61
C TYR A 303 24.61 -15.56 -7.23
N GLN A 304 24.47 -16.85 -6.96
CA GLN A 304 24.93 -17.43 -5.70
C GLN A 304 26.46 -17.28 -5.55
N GLN A 305 27.24 -17.54 -6.60
CA GLN A 305 28.69 -17.34 -6.57
C GLN A 305 29.09 -15.87 -6.40
N TYR A 306 28.29 -14.93 -6.91
CA TYR A 306 28.50 -13.49 -6.71
C TYR A 306 28.26 -13.10 -5.25
N LEU A 307 27.15 -13.56 -4.66
CA LEU A 307 26.85 -13.35 -3.24
C LEU A 307 27.95 -13.93 -2.34
N ASP A 308 28.39 -15.17 -2.59
CA ASP A 308 29.45 -15.81 -1.80
C ASP A 308 30.78 -15.03 -1.85
N ARG A 309 31.08 -14.39 -2.99
CA ARG A 309 32.28 -13.54 -3.18
C ARG A 309 32.17 -12.18 -2.48
N HIS A 310 30.96 -11.69 -2.23
CA HIS A 310 30.70 -10.36 -1.67
C HIS A 310 30.25 -10.36 -0.20
N ASP A 311 29.76 -11.48 0.33
CA ASP A 311 29.42 -11.67 1.75
C ASP A 311 30.62 -12.08 2.63
N SER A 312 31.81 -12.33 2.04
CA SER A 312 33.05 -12.64 2.77
C SER A 312 33.83 -11.40 3.26
N LYS A 313 33.16 -10.28 3.54
CA LYS A 313 33.77 -9.06 4.12
C LYS A 313 33.07 -8.58 5.38
#